data_AF-A0A4P6UX65-F1
#
_entry.id   AF-A0A4P6UX65-F1
#
_cell.length_a   1.000
_cell.length_b   1.000
_cell.length_c   1.000
_cell.angle_alpha   90.00
_cell.angle_beta   90.00
_cell.angle_gamma   90.00
#
_symmetry.space_group_name_H-M   'P 1'
#
loop_
_entity.id
_entity.type
_entity.pdbx_description
1 polymer ?
#
loop_
_entity_poly.entity_id
_entity_poly.type
_entity_poly.pdbx_seq_one_letter_code
_entity_poly.pdbx_strand_id
1 'polypeptide(L)'
;MSAYRRDEVWDPLVPSHRDKDRARKVPDTPQTRAPAYRLAFDDTDFLCREELRPVRLQLELLKPELLLAERGIRSTVVMFGGARIPEPGGEAWAAKNETQKKNLEANAVYYDEAREFARLCSRHAAATLYKEFVIVTGGGPGVMEAGNRGADDVGAPSIGLNIVLPHEQAPNAYVTPELCFNFHYFAIRKMHFLLRAKAIAVFPGGFGTMDELFESLTLIQTGRMERVPFLLFGKAFWQGAINLDFLAEQGTISPADVELISFVDTAAEAWNVIADFYALT
;
A
#
# COMPACT_ATOMS: atom_id res chain seq x y z
N MET A 1 26.95 -36.03 -0.27
CA MET A 1 26.24 -34.86 -0.81
C MET A 1 24.81 -35.30 -1.10
N SER A 2 23.84 -34.94 -0.25
CA SER A 2 22.43 -35.17 -0.60
C SER A 2 21.95 -33.93 -1.33
N ALA A 3 21.78 -34.06 -2.65
CA ALA A 3 21.04 -33.08 -3.44
C ALA A 3 19.67 -32.83 -2.79
N TYR A 4 19.18 -31.60 -2.89
CA TYR A 4 17.87 -31.21 -2.36
C TYR A 4 16.86 -31.25 -3.51
N ARG A 5 15.69 -31.84 -3.29
CA ARG A 5 14.55 -31.69 -4.21
C ARG A 5 13.70 -30.54 -3.71
N ARG A 6 13.67 -29.43 -4.44
CA ARG A 6 12.67 -28.37 -4.25
C ARG A 6 11.68 -28.51 -5.40
N ASP A 7 10.42 -28.74 -5.11
CA ASP A 7 9.34 -28.83 -6.11
C ASP A 7 9.65 -29.79 -7.28
N GLU A 8 10.19 -30.97 -6.95
CA GLU A 8 10.62 -32.00 -7.92
C GLU A 8 11.79 -31.61 -8.85
N VAL A 9 12.35 -30.42 -8.70
CA VAL A 9 13.53 -29.96 -9.45
C VAL A 9 14.81 -30.47 -8.79
N TRP A 10 15.67 -31.10 -9.59
CA TRP A 10 17.01 -31.52 -9.17
C TRP A 10 17.95 -30.31 -9.11
N ASP A 11 18.29 -29.88 -7.89
CA ASP A 11 19.33 -28.87 -7.67
C ASP A 11 20.59 -29.53 -7.07
N PRO A 12 21.69 -29.64 -7.85
CA PRO A 12 22.93 -30.21 -7.36
C PRO A 12 23.74 -29.24 -6.49
N LEU A 13 23.38 -27.95 -6.43
CA LEU A 13 24.13 -26.94 -5.68
C LEU A 13 23.74 -26.94 -4.19
N VAL A 14 24.68 -26.51 -3.35
CA VAL A 14 24.45 -26.40 -1.91
C VAL A 14 23.59 -25.16 -1.64
N PRO A 15 22.49 -25.27 -0.87
CA PRO A 15 21.67 -24.12 -0.52
C PRO A 15 22.42 -23.09 0.36
N SER A 16 22.23 -21.80 0.07
CA SER A 16 22.93 -20.70 0.78
C SER A 16 22.75 -20.70 2.30
N HIS A 17 21.60 -21.13 2.83
CA HIS A 17 21.37 -21.22 4.28
C HIS A 17 22.32 -22.22 4.98
N ARG A 18 22.68 -23.32 4.30
CA ARG A 18 23.61 -24.31 4.87
C ARG A 18 25.02 -23.75 4.98
N ASP A 19 25.47 -23.01 3.98
CA ASP A 19 26.81 -22.41 4.00
C ASP A 19 26.88 -21.21 4.96
N LYS A 20 25.78 -20.46 5.12
CA LYS A 20 25.62 -19.49 6.21
C LYS A 20 25.82 -20.13 7.59
N ASP A 21 25.19 -21.27 7.85
CA ASP A 21 25.36 -21.99 9.13
C ASP A 21 26.76 -22.56 9.31
N ARG A 22 27.41 -23.02 8.23
CA ARG A 22 28.80 -23.51 8.27
C ARG A 22 29.80 -22.38 8.53
N ALA A 23 29.63 -21.23 7.88
CA ALA A 23 30.49 -20.07 8.06
C ALA A 23 30.48 -19.55 9.51
N ARG A 24 29.38 -19.75 10.25
CA ARG A 24 29.28 -19.39 11.68
C ARG A 24 30.02 -20.35 12.63
N LYS A 25 30.44 -21.53 12.14
CA LYS A 25 31.06 -22.60 12.94
C LYS A 25 32.56 -22.76 12.69
N VAL A 26 33.17 -21.91 11.84
CA VAL A 26 34.63 -21.97 11.61
C VAL A 26 35.40 -21.50 12.85
N PRO A 27 36.66 -21.94 13.04
CA PRO A 27 37.49 -21.45 14.13
C PRO A 27 37.59 -19.92 14.14
N ASP A 28 37.60 -19.36 15.33
CA ASP A 28 37.68 -17.92 15.55
C ASP A 28 39.13 -17.44 15.40
N THR A 29 39.40 -16.70 14.33
CA THR A 29 40.73 -16.19 13.95
C THR A 29 40.61 -14.73 13.52
N PRO A 30 41.72 -13.96 13.49
CA PRO A 30 41.68 -12.60 12.96
C PRO A 30 41.08 -12.50 11.55
N GLN A 31 41.29 -13.51 10.71
CA GLN A 31 40.74 -13.57 9.35
C GLN A 31 39.24 -13.84 9.36
N THR A 32 38.75 -14.78 10.18
CA THR A 32 37.33 -15.13 10.21
C THR A 32 36.45 -14.06 10.87
N ARG A 33 37.06 -13.15 11.66
CA ARG A 33 36.41 -11.94 12.19
C ARG A 33 36.37 -10.77 11.20
N ALA A 34 37.22 -10.76 10.18
CA ALA A 34 37.34 -9.63 9.26
C ALA A 34 36.07 -9.48 8.40
N PRO A 35 35.59 -8.24 8.14
CA PRO A 35 34.41 -8.04 7.28
C PRO A 35 34.55 -8.70 5.90
N ALA A 36 35.75 -8.68 5.31
CA ALA A 36 36.04 -9.28 4.01
C ALA A 36 35.84 -10.81 3.95
N TYR A 37 35.78 -11.51 5.09
CA TYR A 37 35.54 -12.95 5.15
C TYR A 37 34.05 -13.31 5.21
N ARG A 38 33.17 -12.35 5.53
CA ARG A 38 31.73 -12.58 5.63
C ARG A 38 31.17 -12.95 4.26
N LEU A 39 30.19 -13.86 4.24
CA LEU A 39 29.47 -14.18 3.01
C LEU A 39 28.67 -12.95 2.57
N ALA A 40 28.83 -12.52 1.32
CA ALA A 40 28.24 -11.27 0.81
C ALA A 40 26.71 -11.18 1.00
N PHE A 41 25.99 -12.31 0.88
CA PHE A 41 24.53 -12.36 1.05
C PHE A 41 24.07 -12.42 2.52
N ASP A 42 24.98 -12.61 3.47
CA ASP A 42 24.72 -12.57 4.93
C ASP A 42 25.37 -11.34 5.60
N ASP A 43 26.09 -10.51 4.85
CA ASP A 43 26.77 -9.32 5.35
C ASP A 43 25.88 -8.08 5.22
N THR A 44 25.20 -7.70 6.30
CA THR A 44 24.31 -6.53 6.32
C THR A 44 25.05 -5.22 6.09
N ASP A 45 26.31 -5.11 6.53
CA ASP A 45 27.11 -3.89 6.34
C ASP A 45 27.43 -3.71 4.85
N PHE A 46 27.81 -4.80 4.17
CA PHE A 46 28.04 -4.82 2.73
C PHE A 46 26.76 -4.49 1.94
N LEU A 47 25.62 -5.11 2.29
CA LEU A 47 24.34 -4.86 1.63
C LEU A 47 23.83 -3.42 1.81
N CYS A 48 24.22 -2.74 2.89
CA CYS A 48 23.85 -1.35 3.17
C CYS A 48 24.71 -0.31 2.44
N ARG A 49 25.80 -0.72 1.78
CA ARG A 49 26.67 0.17 0.99
C ARG A 49 25.93 0.87 -0.16
N GLU A 50 26.34 2.09 -0.49
CA GLU A 50 25.69 2.89 -1.54
C GLU A 50 25.67 2.19 -2.90
N GLU A 51 26.74 1.49 -3.24
CA GLU A 51 26.89 0.76 -4.51
C GLU A 51 25.87 -0.39 -4.63
N LEU A 52 25.35 -0.88 -3.50
CA LEU A 52 24.38 -1.98 -3.42
C LEU A 52 22.93 -1.46 -3.35
N ARG A 53 22.70 -0.16 -3.53
CA ARG A 53 21.34 0.41 -3.66
C ARG A 53 20.48 -0.32 -4.72
N PRO A 54 20.97 -0.66 -5.93
CA PRO A 54 20.17 -1.39 -6.91
C PRO A 54 19.70 -2.77 -6.41
N VAL A 55 20.54 -3.46 -5.64
CA VAL A 55 20.18 -4.76 -5.02
C VAL A 55 19.09 -4.57 -3.97
N ARG A 56 19.18 -3.52 -3.13
CA ARG A 56 18.14 -3.21 -2.14
C ARG A 56 16.81 -2.84 -2.78
N LEU A 57 16.83 -2.03 -3.84
CA LEU A 57 15.64 -1.72 -4.64
C LEU A 57 15.00 -2.99 -5.21
N GLN A 58 15.82 -3.91 -5.75
CA GLN A 58 15.33 -5.20 -6.24
C GLN A 58 14.70 -6.04 -5.14
N LEU A 59 15.28 -6.09 -3.93
CA LEU A 59 14.73 -6.81 -2.79
C LEU A 59 13.39 -6.21 -2.32
N GLU A 60 13.26 -4.89 -2.27
CA GLU A 60 11.99 -4.22 -1.94
C GLU A 60 10.92 -4.41 -3.00
N LEU A 61 11.30 -4.58 -4.27
CA LEU A 61 10.35 -4.99 -5.30
C LEU A 61 9.93 -6.46 -5.11
N LEU A 62 10.89 -7.38 -5.00
CA LEU A 62 10.62 -8.82 -5.02
C LEU A 62 9.92 -9.34 -3.76
N LYS A 63 10.28 -8.86 -2.57
CA LYS A 63 9.77 -9.45 -1.32
C LYS A 63 8.24 -9.36 -1.21
N PRO A 64 7.58 -8.20 -1.43
CA PRO A 64 6.12 -8.14 -1.43
C PRO A 64 5.52 -8.93 -2.59
N GLU A 65 6.09 -8.85 -3.80
CA GLU A 65 5.58 -9.60 -4.96
C GLU A 65 5.49 -11.11 -4.69
N LEU A 66 6.57 -11.70 -4.16
CA LEU A 66 6.65 -13.13 -3.87
C LEU A 66 5.65 -13.53 -2.78
N LEU A 67 5.59 -12.77 -1.68
CA LEU A 67 4.69 -13.08 -0.56
C LEU A 67 3.21 -12.90 -0.93
N LEU A 68 2.87 -11.89 -1.74
CA LEU A 68 1.52 -11.73 -2.28
C LEU A 68 1.17 -12.87 -3.25
N ALA A 69 2.11 -13.30 -4.10
CA ALA A 69 1.92 -14.40 -5.03
C ALA A 69 1.75 -15.76 -4.31
N GLU A 70 2.51 -16.03 -3.26
CA GLU A 70 2.37 -17.21 -2.39
C GLU A 70 0.98 -17.28 -1.75
N ARG A 71 0.39 -16.11 -1.42
CA ARG A 71 -0.99 -15.98 -0.94
C ARG A 71 -2.03 -15.99 -2.05
N GLY A 72 -1.62 -15.99 -3.32
CA GLY A 72 -2.49 -16.00 -4.48
C GLY A 72 -3.25 -14.70 -4.71
N ILE A 73 -2.76 -13.57 -4.17
CA ILE A 73 -3.40 -12.25 -4.33
C ILE A 73 -3.11 -11.71 -5.73
N ARG A 74 -4.17 -11.55 -6.52
CA ARG A 74 -4.17 -11.14 -7.92
C ARG A 74 -4.59 -9.70 -8.14
N SER A 75 -5.43 -9.13 -7.27
CA SER A 75 -5.81 -7.72 -7.34
C SER A 75 -6.14 -7.12 -5.98
N THR A 76 -6.03 -5.79 -5.91
CA THR A 76 -6.22 -5.01 -4.71
C THR A 76 -7.19 -3.84 -4.94
N VAL A 77 -7.80 -3.37 -3.86
CA VAL A 77 -8.47 -2.06 -3.80
C VAL A 77 -7.60 -1.16 -2.95
N VAL A 78 -7.05 -0.13 -3.57
CA VAL A 78 -6.14 0.82 -2.94
C VAL A 78 -6.93 1.88 -2.21
N MET A 79 -6.57 2.14 -0.95
CA MET A 79 -7.16 3.21 -0.16
C MET A 79 -6.09 4.19 0.33
N PHE A 80 -6.24 5.44 -0.10
CA PHE A 80 -5.41 6.56 0.32
C PHE A 80 -6.23 7.56 1.14
N GLY A 81 -5.61 8.23 2.11
CA GLY A 81 -6.30 9.25 2.89
C GLY A 81 -5.50 9.79 4.07
N GLY A 82 -6.08 10.75 4.78
CA GLY A 82 -5.43 11.43 5.88
C GLY A 82 -5.15 10.53 7.07
N ALA A 83 -3.87 10.42 7.45
CA ALA A 83 -3.43 9.76 8.70
C ALA A 83 -3.88 10.47 9.99
N ARG A 84 -4.53 11.63 9.87
CA ARG A 84 -4.91 12.52 10.98
C ARG A 84 -6.42 12.51 11.26
N ILE A 85 -7.21 11.91 10.38
CA ILE A 85 -8.66 11.82 10.56
C ILE A 85 -8.91 10.82 11.70
N PRO A 86 -9.57 11.22 12.80
CA PRO A 86 -9.83 10.33 13.92
C PRO A 86 -10.97 9.35 13.60
N GLU A 87 -11.02 8.24 14.33
CA GLU A 87 -12.25 7.45 14.46
C GLU A 87 -13.36 8.33 15.07
N PRO A 88 -14.63 8.15 14.71
CA PRO A 88 -15.74 8.88 15.34
C PRO A 88 -15.72 8.76 16.87
N GLY A 89 -15.81 9.90 17.54
CA GLY A 89 -15.70 9.99 19.01
C GLY A 89 -14.27 9.87 19.55
N GLY A 90 -13.28 9.61 18.68
CA GLY A 90 -11.86 9.66 19.01
C GLY A 90 -11.32 11.08 19.13
N GLU A 91 -10.15 11.22 19.74
CA GLU A 91 -9.49 12.52 19.89
C GLU A 91 -8.90 12.99 18.55
N ALA A 92 -9.14 14.25 18.19
CA ALA A 92 -8.48 14.93 17.07
C ALA A 92 -7.01 15.28 17.43
N TRP A 93 -6.21 14.27 17.74
CA TRP A 93 -4.84 14.37 18.30
C TRP A 93 -3.88 15.22 17.47
N ALA A 94 -4.14 15.34 16.17
CA ALA A 94 -3.30 16.09 15.24
C ALA A 94 -3.67 17.58 15.13
N ALA A 95 -4.75 18.02 15.79
CA ALA A 95 -5.19 19.40 15.78
C ALA A 95 -4.19 20.31 16.52
N LYS A 96 -3.85 21.44 15.91
CA LYS A 96 -3.00 22.48 16.53
C LYS A 96 -3.76 23.74 16.93
N ASN A 97 -5.04 23.80 16.58
CA ASN A 97 -5.94 24.91 16.89
C ASN A 97 -7.42 24.45 16.82
N GLU A 98 -8.33 25.27 17.33
CA GLU A 98 -9.77 24.97 17.39
C GLU A 98 -10.41 24.74 16.01
N THR A 99 -9.98 25.48 14.99
CA THR A 99 -10.48 25.28 13.62
C THR A 99 -10.13 23.89 13.11
N GLN A 100 -8.87 23.46 13.29
CA GLN A 100 -8.43 22.12 12.92
C GLN A 100 -9.14 21.05 13.73
N LYS A 101 -9.33 21.27 15.03
CA LYS A 101 -10.06 20.33 15.89
C LYS A 101 -11.47 20.10 15.38
N LYS A 102 -12.25 21.18 15.20
CA LYS A 102 -13.61 21.13 14.67
C LYS A 102 -13.67 20.42 13.30
N ASN A 103 -12.75 20.74 12.40
CA ASN A 103 -12.73 20.16 11.06
C ASN A 103 -12.33 18.67 11.08
N LEU A 104 -11.37 18.26 11.93
CA LEU A 104 -10.99 16.86 12.07
C LEU A 104 -12.11 16.03 12.69
N GLU A 105 -12.80 16.55 13.69
CA GLU A 105 -13.98 15.91 14.28
C GLU A 105 -15.11 15.77 13.24
N ALA A 106 -15.38 16.81 12.45
CA ALA A 106 -16.35 16.73 11.36
C ALA A 106 -15.95 15.73 10.27
N ASN A 107 -14.65 15.63 9.97
CA ASN A 107 -14.10 14.69 8.99
C ASN A 107 -14.08 13.23 9.49
N ALA A 108 -14.41 12.94 10.75
CA ALA A 108 -14.49 11.58 11.26
C ALA A 108 -15.51 10.71 10.49
N VAL A 109 -16.49 11.34 9.83
CA VAL A 109 -17.41 10.65 8.90
C VAL A 109 -16.66 9.89 7.79
N TYR A 110 -15.53 10.42 7.32
CA TYR A 110 -14.72 9.74 6.30
C TYR A 110 -14.02 8.48 6.82
N TYR A 111 -13.81 8.36 8.14
CA TYR A 111 -13.33 7.12 8.74
C TYR A 111 -14.42 6.05 8.64
N ASP A 112 -15.67 6.37 8.96
CA ASP A 112 -16.79 5.43 8.84
C ASP A 112 -17.02 5.01 7.39
N GLU A 113 -17.02 5.95 6.45
CA GLU A 113 -17.18 5.65 5.03
C GLU A 113 -16.01 4.81 4.49
N ALA A 114 -14.77 5.06 4.93
CA ALA A 114 -13.62 4.24 4.58
C ALA A 114 -13.75 2.80 5.09
N ARG A 115 -14.18 2.66 6.35
CA ARG A 115 -14.41 1.36 6.99
C ARG A 115 -15.53 0.57 6.29
N GLU A 116 -16.64 1.22 5.99
CA GLU A 116 -17.77 0.60 5.29
C GLU A 116 -17.41 0.23 3.85
N PHE A 117 -16.70 1.11 3.14
CA PHE A 117 -16.23 0.83 1.78
C PHE A 117 -15.31 -0.41 1.76
N ALA A 118 -14.35 -0.47 2.69
CA ALA A 118 -13.48 -1.63 2.83
C ALA A 118 -14.26 -2.91 3.14
N ARG A 119 -15.31 -2.83 3.96
CA ARG A 119 -16.20 -3.95 4.28
C ARG A 119 -16.93 -4.46 3.04
N LEU A 120 -17.46 -3.57 2.21
CA LEU A 120 -18.17 -3.92 0.96
C LEU A 120 -17.22 -4.63 -0.03
N CYS A 121 -16.05 -4.04 -0.30
CA CYS A 121 -15.04 -4.66 -1.16
C CYS A 121 -14.58 -6.01 -0.61
N SER A 122 -14.36 -6.13 0.69
CA SER A 122 -13.92 -7.37 1.34
C SER A 122 -14.96 -8.48 1.30
N ARG A 123 -16.26 -8.13 1.41
CA ARG A 123 -17.36 -9.09 1.22
C ARG A 123 -17.41 -9.62 -0.20
N HIS A 124 -17.18 -8.77 -1.19
CA HIS A 124 -17.06 -9.22 -2.57
C HIS A 124 -15.81 -10.08 -2.78
N ALA A 125 -14.67 -9.69 -2.21
CA ALA A 125 -13.42 -10.44 -2.29
C ALA A 125 -13.56 -11.90 -1.81
N ALA A 126 -14.46 -12.17 -0.86
CA ALA A 126 -14.74 -13.52 -0.37
C ALA A 126 -15.17 -14.50 -1.48
N ALA A 127 -15.85 -14.04 -2.54
CA ALA A 127 -16.23 -14.88 -3.70
C ALA A 127 -15.00 -15.44 -4.45
N THR A 128 -13.84 -14.79 -4.31
CA THR A 128 -12.57 -15.24 -4.91
C THR A 128 -11.62 -15.87 -3.88
N LEU A 129 -12.11 -16.19 -2.68
CA LEU A 129 -11.29 -16.60 -1.54
C LEU A 129 -10.22 -15.55 -1.20
N TYR A 130 -10.60 -14.27 -1.26
CA TYR A 130 -9.73 -13.12 -0.98
C TYR A 130 -8.48 -13.07 -1.88
N LYS A 131 -8.63 -13.48 -3.14
CA LYS A 131 -7.57 -13.38 -4.15
C LYS A 131 -7.71 -12.12 -5.02
N GLU A 132 -8.87 -11.48 -5.00
CA GLU A 132 -9.14 -10.25 -5.75
C GLU A 132 -9.83 -9.23 -4.87
N PHE A 133 -9.69 -7.95 -5.22
CA PHE A 133 -10.24 -6.82 -4.47
C PHE A 133 -9.79 -6.78 -3.00
N VAL A 134 -8.59 -7.29 -2.70
CA VAL A 134 -8.03 -7.26 -1.34
C VAL A 134 -7.68 -5.83 -0.96
N ILE A 135 -8.10 -5.39 0.23
CA ILE A 135 -7.82 -4.03 0.70
C ILE A 135 -6.31 -3.84 0.88
N VAL A 136 -5.77 -2.75 0.33
CA VAL A 136 -4.40 -2.32 0.55
C VAL A 136 -4.35 -0.85 0.96
N THR A 137 -3.60 -0.56 2.01
CA THR A 137 -3.42 0.79 2.57
C THR A 137 -1.94 1.04 2.87
N GLY A 138 -1.60 2.26 3.29
CA GLY A 138 -0.27 2.57 3.81
C GLY A 138 0.02 2.04 5.22
N GLY A 139 -0.93 1.37 5.87
CA GLY A 139 -0.77 0.73 7.19
C GLY A 139 -0.63 1.70 8.38
N GLY A 140 -0.85 3.00 8.17
CA GLY A 140 -0.85 4.00 9.23
C GLY A 140 -2.21 4.17 9.93
N PRO A 141 -2.36 5.18 10.81
CA PRO A 141 -3.62 5.52 11.46
C PRO A 141 -4.61 6.22 10.50
N GLY A 142 -5.79 6.57 11.02
CA GLY A 142 -6.81 7.33 10.31
C GLY A 142 -7.48 6.54 9.19
N VAL A 143 -7.62 7.12 7.99
CA VAL A 143 -8.28 6.43 6.86
C VAL A 143 -7.64 5.09 6.52
N MET A 144 -6.31 5.00 6.61
CA MET A 144 -5.59 3.75 6.34
C MET A 144 -6.01 2.67 7.35
N GLU A 145 -6.09 3.02 8.62
CA GLU A 145 -6.59 2.11 9.66
C GLU A 145 -8.05 1.74 9.43
N ALA A 146 -8.91 2.70 9.11
CA ALA A 146 -10.31 2.45 8.80
C ALA A 146 -10.47 1.41 7.68
N GLY A 147 -9.66 1.51 6.62
CA GLY A 147 -9.64 0.55 5.53
C GLY A 147 -9.22 -0.85 5.98
N ASN A 148 -8.11 -0.97 6.72
CA ASN A 148 -7.67 -2.27 7.24
C ASN A 148 -8.70 -2.87 8.21
N ARG A 149 -9.27 -2.04 9.09
CA ARG A 149 -10.29 -2.45 10.06
C ARG A 149 -11.60 -2.89 9.40
N GLY A 150 -12.04 -2.20 8.36
CA GLY A 150 -13.26 -2.58 7.64
C GLY A 150 -13.17 -3.97 7.00
N ALA A 151 -11.97 -4.37 6.56
CA ALA A 151 -11.69 -5.74 6.13
C ALA A 151 -11.67 -6.73 7.31
N ASP A 152 -11.00 -6.36 8.40
CA ASP A 152 -10.90 -7.17 9.62
C ASP A 152 -12.28 -7.44 10.26
N ASP A 153 -13.19 -6.47 10.26
CA ASP A 153 -14.56 -6.59 10.77
C ASP A 153 -15.37 -7.73 10.13
N VAL A 154 -15.00 -8.15 8.93
CA VAL A 154 -15.62 -9.27 8.20
C VAL A 154 -14.68 -10.46 8.04
N GLY A 155 -13.58 -10.49 8.80
CA GLY A 155 -12.60 -11.56 8.80
C GLY A 155 -11.80 -11.70 7.50
N ALA A 156 -11.74 -10.63 6.69
CA ALA A 156 -10.99 -10.63 5.44
C ALA A 156 -9.54 -10.20 5.66
N PRO A 157 -8.57 -10.72 4.89
CA PRO A 157 -7.21 -10.25 4.94
C PRO A 157 -7.08 -8.83 4.38
N SER A 158 -6.15 -8.05 4.92
CA SER A 158 -5.82 -6.72 4.43
C SER A 158 -4.31 -6.48 4.41
N ILE A 159 -3.84 -5.72 3.44
CA ILE A 159 -2.42 -5.44 3.19
C ILE A 159 -2.06 -4.07 3.78
N GLY A 160 -0.92 -3.99 4.45
CA GLY A 160 -0.31 -2.75 4.91
C GLY A 160 1.05 -2.57 4.24
N LEU A 161 1.19 -1.50 3.46
CA LEU A 161 2.46 -1.09 2.86
C LEU A 161 3.02 0.07 3.70
N ASN A 162 3.69 -0.23 4.81
CA ASN A 162 4.30 0.76 5.70
C ASN A 162 5.61 1.31 5.14
N ILE A 163 6.09 2.42 5.70
CA ILE A 163 7.40 2.97 5.34
C ILE A 163 8.14 3.44 6.59
N VAL A 164 9.46 3.28 6.59
CA VAL A 164 10.32 3.78 7.66
C VAL A 164 10.35 5.31 7.61
N LEU A 165 9.91 5.95 8.70
CA LEU A 165 9.93 7.40 8.90
C LEU A 165 10.72 7.76 10.17
N PRO A 166 11.25 8.99 10.30
CA PRO A 166 12.02 9.42 11.49
C PRO A 166 11.26 9.33 12.82
N HIS A 167 9.94 9.44 12.76
CA HIS A 167 9.06 9.17 13.89
C HIS A 167 8.29 7.89 13.55
N GLU A 168 8.62 6.83 14.26
CA GLU A 168 8.12 5.49 13.98
C GLU A 168 6.61 5.43 14.26
N GLN A 169 5.84 5.08 13.25
CA GLN A 169 4.45 4.68 13.41
C GLN A 169 4.40 3.17 13.31
N ALA A 170 4.06 2.49 14.41
CA ALA A 170 3.72 1.08 14.34
C ALA A 170 2.58 0.91 13.30
N PRO A 171 2.61 -0.15 12.49
CA PRO A 171 1.48 -0.47 11.64
C PRO A 171 0.21 -0.59 12.49
N ASN A 172 -0.92 -0.16 11.94
CA ASN A 172 -2.19 -0.33 12.65
C ASN A 172 -2.48 -1.83 12.89
N ALA A 173 -3.20 -2.13 13.96
CA ALA A 173 -3.37 -3.50 14.45
C ALA A 173 -4.28 -4.38 13.58
N TYR A 174 -4.93 -3.81 12.57
CA TYR A 174 -5.89 -4.49 11.70
C TYR A 174 -5.27 -4.98 10.38
N VAL A 175 -4.01 -4.63 10.12
CA VAL A 175 -3.25 -5.23 9.00
C VAL A 175 -3.03 -6.70 9.29
N THR A 176 -3.27 -7.57 8.29
CA THR A 176 -2.94 -8.99 8.43
C THR A 176 -1.43 -9.15 8.65
N PRO A 177 -0.96 -9.80 9.74
CA PRO A 177 0.45 -9.80 10.10
C PRO A 177 1.40 -10.26 8.98
N GLU A 178 1.02 -11.26 8.18
CA GLU A 178 1.87 -11.74 7.09
C GLU A 178 1.77 -10.92 5.80
N LEU A 179 0.87 -9.93 5.76
CA LEU A 179 0.69 -8.97 4.67
C LEU A 179 1.08 -7.55 5.10
N CYS A 180 1.87 -7.43 6.18
CA CYS A 180 2.43 -6.18 6.67
C CYS A 180 3.86 -6.00 6.14
N PHE A 181 4.02 -5.16 5.12
CA PHE A 181 5.30 -4.88 4.48
C PHE A 181 5.85 -3.55 4.96
N ASN A 182 7.18 -3.45 5.12
CA ASN A 182 7.83 -2.21 5.53
C ASN A 182 8.89 -1.82 4.50
N PHE A 183 8.72 -0.65 3.89
CA PHE A 183 9.57 -0.13 2.83
C PHE A 183 10.56 0.91 3.36
N HIS A 184 11.66 1.06 2.64
CA HIS A 184 12.57 2.18 2.82
C HIS A 184 12.45 3.18 1.67
N TYR A 185 12.21 2.71 0.43
CA TYR A 185 12.09 3.58 -0.73
C TYR A 185 10.63 3.90 -1.08
N PHE A 186 10.26 5.18 -1.03
CA PHE A 186 8.93 5.66 -1.42
C PHE A 186 8.52 5.21 -2.82
N ALA A 187 9.43 5.26 -3.80
CA ALA A 187 9.11 4.91 -5.18
C ALA A 187 8.67 3.45 -5.34
N ILE A 188 9.32 2.52 -4.64
CA ILE A 188 8.98 1.09 -4.71
C ILE A 188 7.65 0.84 -3.98
N ARG A 189 7.44 1.50 -2.84
CA ARG A 189 6.15 1.46 -2.14
C ARG A 189 4.99 1.96 -3.01
N LYS A 190 5.16 3.10 -3.68
CA LYS A 190 4.19 3.69 -4.62
C LYS A 190 3.87 2.74 -5.76
N MET A 191 4.90 2.13 -6.35
CA MET A 191 4.72 1.11 -7.37
C MET A 191 3.87 -0.07 -6.86
N HIS A 192 4.12 -0.57 -5.65
CA HIS A 192 3.36 -1.70 -5.06
C HIS A 192 1.88 -1.41 -4.82
N PHE A 193 1.48 -0.15 -4.56
CA PHE A 193 0.07 0.19 -4.53
C PHE A 193 -0.61 -0.08 -5.89
N LEU A 194 0.08 0.23 -6.98
CA LEU A 194 -0.51 0.26 -8.32
C LEU A 194 -0.36 -1.05 -9.10
N LEU A 195 0.65 -1.88 -8.80
CA LEU A 195 0.93 -3.14 -9.51
C LEU A 195 -0.28 -4.10 -9.59
N ARG A 196 -1.19 -4.04 -8.61
CA ARG A 196 -2.38 -4.90 -8.51
C ARG A 196 -3.69 -4.14 -8.41
N ALA A 197 -3.66 -2.82 -8.55
CA ALA A 197 -4.83 -1.99 -8.30
C ALA A 197 -5.93 -2.29 -9.32
N LYS A 198 -7.11 -2.69 -8.81
CA LYS A 198 -8.37 -2.73 -9.56
C LYS A 198 -9.30 -1.56 -9.21
N ALA A 199 -9.04 -0.85 -8.13
CA ALA A 199 -9.71 0.41 -7.83
C ALA A 199 -8.80 1.24 -6.93
N ILE A 200 -8.95 2.56 -7.03
CA ILE A 200 -8.23 3.51 -6.20
C ILE A 200 -9.28 4.41 -5.55
N ALA A 201 -9.37 4.35 -4.23
CA ALA A 201 -10.22 5.21 -3.42
C ALA A 201 -9.37 6.20 -2.64
N VAL A 202 -9.62 7.49 -2.84
CA VAL A 202 -8.90 8.58 -2.19
C VAL A 202 -9.85 9.37 -1.31
N PHE A 203 -9.61 9.32 -0.01
CA PHE A 203 -10.32 10.07 1.00
C PHE A 203 -9.59 11.37 1.32
N PRO A 204 -10.24 12.34 1.97
CA PRO A 204 -9.62 13.60 2.35
C PRO A 204 -8.30 13.40 3.09
N GLY A 205 -7.28 14.16 2.68
CA GLY A 205 -5.91 13.93 3.12
C GLY A 205 -4.98 15.11 2.89
N GLY A 206 -3.73 14.93 3.31
CA GLY A 206 -2.68 15.94 3.18
C GLY A 206 -1.75 15.67 1.99
N PHE A 207 -0.49 16.12 2.09
CA PHE A 207 0.48 15.99 0.99
C PHE A 207 0.73 14.56 0.52
N GLY A 208 0.82 13.57 1.43
CA GLY A 208 1.01 12.18 1.02
C GLY A 208 -0.13 11.67 0.14
N THR A 209 -1.36 11.97 0.51
CA THR A 209 -2.56 11.63 -0.27
C THR A 209 -2.59 12.34 -1.62
N MET A 210 -2.19 13.62 -1.67
CA MET A 210 -2.10 14.38 -2.92
C MET A 210 -1.04 13.81 -3.86
N ASP A 211 0.12 13.43 -3.31
CA ASP A 211 1.22 12.82 -4.05
C ASP A 211 0.78 11.49 -4.70
N GLU A 212 0.10 10.62 -3.94
CA GLU A 212 -0.49 9.37 -4.45
C GLU A 212 -1.60 9.61 -5.49
N LEU A 213 -2.45 10.62 -5.27
CA LEU A 213 -3.52 11.00 -6.19
C LEU A 213 -2.96 11.45 -7.55
N PHE A 214 -2.03 12.40 -7.56
CA PHE A 214 -1.50 12.94 -8.81
C PHE A 214 -0.62 11.94 -9.55
N GLU A 215 0.17 11.11 -8.84
CA GLU A 215 0.95 10.05 -9.47
C GLU A 215 0.04 9.05 -10.19
N SER A 216 -1.01 8.58 -9.51
CA SER A 216 -1.94 7.60 -10.08
C SER A 216 -2.69 8.15 -11.29
N LEU A 217 -3.20 9.39 -11.20
CA LEU A 217 -3.86 10.05 -12.32
C LEU A 217 -2.92 10.25 -13.50
N THR A 218 -1.67 10.67 -13.26
CA THR A 218 -0.66 10.85 -14.31
C THR A 218 -0.36 9.53 -15.02
N LEU A 219 -0.27 8.42 -14.29
CA LEU A 219 -0.03 7.10 -14.89
C LEU A 219 -1.20 6.65 -15.77
N ILE A 220 -2.44 6.87 -15.34
CA ILE A 220 -3.63 6.56 -16.14
C ILE A 220 -3.71 7.48 -17.37
N GLN A 221 -3.57 8.79 -17.18
CA GLN A 221 -3.62 9.81 -18.24
C GLN A 221 -2.58 9.55 -19.34
N THR A 222 -1.37 9.15 -18.96
CA THR A 222 -0.28 8.87 -19.91
C THR A 222 -0.32 7.46 -20.51
N GLY A 223 -1.30 6.64 -20.15
CA GLY A 223 -1.42 5.25 -20.61
C GLY A 223 -0.33 4.32 -20.07
N ARG A 224 0.36 4.70 -19.00
CA ARG A 224 1.35 3.88 -18.29
C ARG A 224 0.71 2.90 -17.30
N MET A 225 -0.56 3.10 -16.98
CA MET A 225 -1.42 2.22 -16.20
C MET A 225 -2.78 2.10 -16.88
N GLU A 226 -3.41 0.93 -16.81
CA GLU A 226 -4.79 0.75 -17.27
C GLU A 226 -5.76 1.64 -16.49
N ARG A 227 -6.86 2.04 -17.13
CA ARG A 227 -7.93 2.75 -16.44
C ARG A 227 -8.59 1.83 -15.43
N VAL A 228 -8.73 2.31 -14.20
CA VAL A 228 -9.47 1.67 -13.11
C VAL A 228 -10.43 2.68 -12.49
N PRO A 229 -11.48 2.24 -11.78
CA PRO A 229 -12.30 3.14 -10.95
C PRO A 229 -11.42 3.99 -10.04
N PHE A 230 -11.48 5.31 -10.25
CA PHE A 230 -10.73 6.30 -9.47
C PHE A 230 -11.71 7.17 -8.69
N LEU A 231 -11.82 6.89 -7.40
CA LEU A 231 -12.89 7.39 -6.54
C LEU A 231 -12.35 8.49 -5.62
N LEU A 232 -12.96 9.67 -5.66
CA LEU A 232 -12.68 10.75 -4.72
C LEU A 232 -13.83 10.89 -3.72
N PHE A 233 -13.58 10.49 -2.47
CA PHE A 233 -14.56 10.58 -1.39
C PHE A 233 -14.66 12.00 -0.84
N GLY A 234 -15.88 12.52 -0.70
CA GLY A 234 -16.13 13.85 -0.14
C GLY A 234 -15.95 14.95 -1.16
N LYS A 235 -16.91 15.08 -2.08
CA LYS A 235 -16.80 16.02 -3.23
C LYS A 235 -16.46 17.45 -2.80
N ALA A 236 -17.09 17.93 -1.73
CA ALA A 236 -16.88 19.28 -1.21
C ALA A 236 -15.43 19.53 -0.77
N PHE A 237 -14.76 18.53 -0.18
CA PHE A 237 -13.36 18.64 0.21
C PHE A 237 -12.47 18.81 -1.04
N TRP A 238 -12.66 17.95 -2.04
CA TRP A 238 -11.82 17.93 -3.23
C TRP A 238 -12.02 19.15 -4.12
N GLN A 239 -13.25 19.64 -4.28
CA GLN A 239 -13.50 20.90 -5.00
C GLN A 239 -12.85 22.11 -4.32
N GLY A 240 -12.71 22.08 -2.98
CA GLY A 240 -11.97 23.09 -2.24
C GLY A 240 -10.44 22.92 -2.33
N ALA A 241 -9.95 21.71 -2.56
CA ALA A 241 -8.53 21.40 -2.59
C ALA A 241 -7.90 21.54 -3.98
N ILE A 242 -8.61 21.13 -5.04
CA ILE A 242 -8.13 21.12 -6.42
C ILE A 242 -9.27 21.57 -7.34
N ASN A 243 -9.00 22.57 -8.18
CA ASN A 243 -9.92 23.00 -9.22
C ASN A 243 -9.50 22.38 -10.57
N LEU A 244 -10.03 21.18 -10.88
CA LEU A 244 -9.69 20.45 -12.10
C LEU A 244 -10.18 21.14 -13.37
N ASP A 245 -11.35 21.78 -13.31
CA ASP A 245 -11.91 22.55 -14.43
C ASP A 245 -10.98 23.70 -14.79
N PHE A 246 -10.45 24.41 -13.79
CA PHE A 246 -9.45 25.45 -14.00
C PHE A 246 -8.17 24.90 -14.65
N LEU A 247 -7.67 23.71 -14.23
CA LEU A 247 -6.50 23.10 -14.87
C LEU A 247 -6.74 22.81 -16.35
N ALA A 248 -7.94 22.33 -16.70
CA ALA A 248 -8.36 22.10 -18.08
C ALA A 248 -8.50 23.41 -18.86
N GLU A 249 -9.13 24.43 -18.27
CA GLU A 249 -9.24 25.78 -18.86
C GLU A 249 -7.88 26.42 -19.14
N GLN A 250 -6.90 26.21 -18.26
CA GLN A 250 -5.52 26.67 -18.46
C GLN A 250 -4.73 25.81 -19.46
N GLY A 251 -5.31 24.72 -19.98
CA GLY A 251 -4.67 23.82 -20.93
C GLY A 251 -3.53 22.98 -20.33
N THR A 252 -3.52 22.79 -19.01
CA THR A 252 -2.51 21.97 -18.32
C THR A 252 -2.91 20.50 -18.23
N ILE A 253 -4.19 20.21 -18.42
CA ILE A 253 -4.76 18.87 -18.66
C ILE A 253 -5.77 18.95 -19.83
N SER A 254 -6.12 17.81 -20.41
CA SER A 254 -7.20 17.72 -21.40
C SER A 254 -8.56 17.90 -20.71
N PRO A 255 -9.56 18.52 -21.37
CA PRO A 255 -10.92 18.58 -20.83
C PRO A 255 -11.53 17.22 -20.46
N ALA A 256 -11.13 16.14 -21.16
CA ALA A 256 -11.60 14.78 -20.88
C ALA A 256 -10.91 14.15 -19.65
N ASP A 257 -9.80 14.70 -19.17
CA ASP A 257 -9.07 14.11 -18.02
C ASP A 257 -9.87 14.23 -16.72
N VAL A 258 -10.81 15.17 -16.64
CA VAL A 258 -11.74 15.31 -15.51
C VAL A 258 -12.63 14.06 -15.40
N GLU A 259 -12.92 13.38 -16.51
CA GLU A 259 -13.73 12.16 -16.55
C GLU A 259 -12.99 10.93 -16.00
N LEU A 260 -11.67 11.03 -15.74
CA LEU A 260 -10.93 9.95 -15.08
C LEU A 260 -11.41 9.72 -13.64
N ILE A 261 -12.04 10.72 -13.04
CA ILE A 261 -12.41 10.75 -11.63
C ILE A 261 -13.91 10.58 -11.45
N SER A 262 -14.29 9.77 -10.47
CA SER A 262 -15.65 9.69 -9.95
C SER A 262 -15.70 10.27 -8.54
N PHE A 263 -16.42 11.36 -8.35
CA PHE A 263 -16.72 11.88 -7.02
C PHE A 263 -17.83 11.07 -6.38
N VAL A 264 -17.62 10.67 -5.13
CA VAL A 264 -18.57 9.87 -4.34
C VAL A 264 -18.62 10.43 -2.92
N ASP A 265 -19.77 10.35 -2.27
CA ASP A 265 -19.91 10.79 -0.88
C ASP A 265 -20.17 9.63 0.07
N THR A 266 -20.52 8.44 -0.45
CA THR A 266 -20.75 7.23 0.36
C THR A 266 -20.04 5.98 -0.17
N ALA A 267 -19.78 5.03 0.73
CA ALA A 267 -19.24 3.72 0.44
C ALA A 267 -20.10 2.92 -0.56
N ALA A 268 -21.43 3.08 -0.49
CA ALA A 268 -22.36 2.41 -1.40
C ALA A 268 -22.26 2.96 -2.83
N GLU A 269 -22.19 4.29 -2.99
CA GLU A 269 -21.96 4.92 -4.29
C GLU A 269 -20.63 4.47 -4.90
N ALA A 270 -19.56 4.49 -4.10
CA ALA A 270 -18.24 4.02 -4.48
C ALA A 270 -18.23 2.57 -4.97
N TRP A 271 -18.93 1.68 -4.24
CA TRP A 271 -19.08 0.28 -4.62
C TRP A 271 -19.84 0.14 -5.95
N ASN A 272 -20.93 0.89 -6.14
CA ASN A 272 -21.71 0.84 -7.39
C ASN A 272 -20.85 1.25 -8.60
N VAL A 273 -20.02 2.29 -8.48
CA VAL A 273 -19.09 2.69 -9.57
C VAL A 273 -18.14 1.55 -9.92
N ILE A 274 -17.59 0.83 -8.93
CA ILE A 274 -16.73 -0.33 -9.17
C ILE A 274 -17.52 -1.48 -9.82
N ALA A 275 -18.72 -1.77 -9.31
CA ALA A 275 -19.57 -2.84 -9.80
C ALA A 275 -19.99 -2.61 -11.25
N ASP A 276 -20.38 -1.39 -11.60
CA ASP A 276 -20.76 -0.99 -12.95
C ASP A 276 -19.56 -1.08 -13.91
N PHE A 277 -18.38 -0.58 -13.48
CA PHE A 277 -17.17 -0.60 -14.30
C PHE A 277 -16.73 -2.03 -14.67
N TYR A 278 -16.88 -2.98 -13.74
CA TYR A 278 -16.49 -4.38 -13.94
C TYR A 278 -17.66 -5.31 -14.28
N ALA A 279 -18.87 -4.79 -14.45
CA ALA A 279 -20.10 -5.56 -14.69
C ALA A 279 -20.29 -6.70 -13.67
N LEU A 280 -20.18 -6.37 -12.37
CA LEU A 280 -20.29 -7.32 -11.25
C LEU A 280 -21.73 -7.60 -10.79
N THR A 281 -22.69 -6.86 -11.35
CA THR A 281 -24.14 -6.94 -11.06
C THR A 281 -24.95 -7.33 -12.27
#